data_AF-A0A498N8F5-F1
#
_entry.id   AF-A0A498N8F5-F1
#
_cell.length_a   1.000
_cell.length_b   1.000
_cell.length_c   1.000
_cell.angle_alpha   90.00
_cell.angle_beta   90.00
_cell.angle_gamma   90.00
#
_symmetry.space_group_name_H-M   'P 1'
#
loop_
_entity.id
_entity.type
_entity.pdbx_description
1 polymer ?
#
loop_
_entity_poly.entity_id
_entity_poly.type
_entity_poly.pdbx_seq_one_letter_code
_entity_poly.pdbx_strand_id
1 'polypeptide(L)'
;MNVTAAAAKNCSSELDCGKDSDLTWFTQNITSQINTEKCRHLFVDSGLSDLAVGLILLASSLMVLCTCLLLIVKVLNSLLKGQVAKVIEGVINTDFPYPLGWLSGYLAMLMGAGMTFIIQSSSVFTSAMTPLIGIGVISLNRAYPLTLGSNIGTTTTAILAALASPREKLPAACQIALCHFYFNIFGILLWYPFPFTRLPIRMASALGERTAKYRWFAVLYLLVCFLLLPCLVFGISLAGWQAMVGVGAPFVALTIFVLLVNLMQSHSPTHLPKTLRSWDFLPQWMRSLKPLDKLITKTTALCCSPARLNDPDVVVVTPDTTNIKPESKKQTEQWYDNPALSLPEEISSEPKVFRLRGLERCNSTPL
;
A
#
# COMPACT_ATOMS: atom_id res chain seq x y z
N MET A 1 -38.02 -37.18 23.68
CA MET A 1 -38.41 -38.57 23.41
C MET A 1 -39.93 -38.60 23.33
N ASN A 2 -40.51 -39.04 22.20
CA ASN A 2 -41.92 -39.39 22.14
C ASN A 2 -42.08 -40.73 22.85
N VAL A 3 -42.72 -40.73 24.01
CA VAL A 3 -43.09 -41.97 24.69
C VAL A 3 -44.49 -42.32 24.22
N THR A 4 -44.59 -43.25 23.27
CA THR A 4 -45.86 -43.93 22.97
C THR A 4 -46.23 -44.77 24.18
N ALA A 5 -47.23 -44.32 24.94
CA ALA A 5 -47.80 -45.10 26.02
C ALA A 5 -48.52 -46.32 25.43
N ALA A 6 -48.00 -47.50 25.74
CA ALA A 6 -48.66 -48.76 25.44
C ALA A 6 -49.95 -48.88 26.27
N ALA A 7 -51.02 -49.31 25.61
CA ALA A 7 -52.27 -49.90 26.10
C ALA A 7 -52.62 -49.69 27.59
N ALA A 8 -53.80 -49.09 27.82
CA ALA A 8 -54.47 -48.92 29.11
C ALA A 8 -54.17 -50.03 30.12
N LYS A 9 -53.22 -49.77 31.04
CA LYS A 9 -53.06 -50.57 32.25
C LYS A 9 -54.03 -50.04 33.29
N ASN A 10 -54.84 -50.93 33.84
CA ASN A 10 -55.75 -50.65 34.94
C ASN A 10 -54.98 -50.05 36.13
N CYS A 11 -55.43 -48.90 36.64
CA CYS A 11 -54.87 -48.29 37.86
C CYS A 11 -55.07 -49.26 39.03
N SER A 12 -53.98 -49.86 39.49
CA SER A 12 -53.90 -50.53 40.79
C SER A 12 -53.45 -49.52 41.84
N SER A 13 -53.94 -49.71 43.08
CA SER A 13 -54.00 -48.75 44.20
C SER A 13 -52.68 -48.19 44.78
N GLU A 14 -51.55 -48.33 44.09
CA GLU A 14 -50.25 -47.77 44.52
C GLU A 14 -49.77 -46.58 43.69
N LEU A 15 -50.48 -46.20 42.60
CA LEU A 15 -50.17 -45.01 41.80
C LEU A 15 -51.26 -43.95 41.97
N ASP A 16 -50.86 -42.70 42.29
CA ASP A 16 -51.74 -41.52 42.27
C ASP A 16 -52.25 -41.29 40.83
N CYS A 17 -53.52 -41.62 40.58
CA CYS A 17 -54.18 -41.50 39.28
C CYS A 17 -55.24 -40.38 39.34
N GLY A 18 -55.12 -39.35 38.48
CA GLY A 18 -56.14 -38.32 38.29
C GLY A 18 -56.97 -38.56 37.02
N LYS A 19 -58.27 -38.24 37.06
CA LYS A 19 -59.19 -38.31 35.92
C LYS A 19 -59.79 -36.94 35.64
N ASP A 20 -59.68 -36.48 34.40
CA ASP A 20 -60.54 -35.42 33.87
C ASP A 20 -61.11 -35.87 32.53
N SER A 21 -62.36 -35.50 32.27
CA SER A 21 -63.44 -36.02 31.39
C SER A 21 -63.15 -36.72 30.03
N ASP A 22 -62.06 -37.49 29.90
CA ASP A 22 -61.79 -38.62 28.98
C ASP A 22 -60.29 -39.06 28.98
N LEU A 23 -59.46 -38.48 29.85
CA LEU A 23 -58.02 -38.77 29.96
C LEU A 23 -57.63 -39.15 31.40
N THR A 24 -57.14 -40.39 31.57
CA THR A 24 -56.47 -40.85 32.80
C THR A 24 -54.97 -40.59 32.70
N TRP A 25 -54.42 -39.86 33.67
CA TRP A 25 -52.98 -39.69 33.83
C TRP A 25 -52.50 -40.36 35.11
N PHE A 26 -51.30 -40.95 35.06
CA PHE A 26 -50.63 -41.56 36.21
C PHE A 26 -49.20 -41.02 36.28
N THR A 27 -48.72 -40.73 37.48
CA THR A 27 -47.32 -40.34 37.69
C THR A 27 -46.47 -41.59 37.84
N GLN A 28 -45.55 -41.81 36.89
CA GLN A 28 -44.56 -42.88 36.97
C GLN A 28 -43.19 -42.30 37.32
N ASN A 29 -42.57 -42.79 38.39
CA ASN A 29 -41.17 -42.48 38.69
C ASN A 29 -40.27 -43.29 37.74
N ILE A 30 -39.74 -42.63 36.71
CA ILE A 30 -38.84 -43.24 35.73
C ILE A 30 -37.41 -42.77 36.02
N THR A 31 -36.55 -43.67 36.48
CA THR A 31 -35.12 -43.44 36.60
C THR A 31 -34.46 -43.72 35.24
N SER A 32 -34.11 -42.67 34.49
CA SER A 32 -33.37 -42.79 33.23
C SER A 32 -31.87 -42.62 33.47
N GLN A 33 -31.07 -43.65 33.16
CA GLN A 33 -29.62 -43.48 33.02
C GLN A 33 -29.34 -42.81 31.67
N ILE A 34 -29.12 -41.50 31.69
CA ILE A 34 -28.64 -40.77 30.52
C ILE A 34 -27.13 -40.95 30.48
N ASN A 35 -26.64 -41.86 29.64
CA ASN A 35 -25.23 -41.87 29.25
C ASN A 35 -24.97 -40.59 28.44
N THR A 36 -24.62 -39.50 29.13
CA THR A 36 -24.12 -38.30 28.48
C THR A 36 -22.74 -38.60 27.92
N GLU A 37 -22.64 -38.84 26.61
CA GLU A 37 -21.35 -38.86 25.94
C GLU A 37 -20.62 -37.54 26.24
N LYS A 38 -19.40 -37.63 26.79
CA LYS A 38 -18.56 -36.46 26.99
C LYS A 38 -18.33 -35.78 25.63
N CYS A 39 -18.61 -34.49 25.55
CA CYS A 39 -18.33 -33.71 24.34
C CYS A 39 -16.83 -33.76 24.03
N ARG A 40 -16.45 -34.13 22.81
CA ARG A 40 -15.04 -34.17 22.37
C ARG A 40 -14.54 -32.75 22.02
N HIS A 41 -14.15 -31.97 23.02
CA HIS A 41 -13.43 -30.72 22.83
C HIS A 41 -12.13 -30.68 23.66
N LEU A 42 -11.17 -29.88 23.21
CA LEU A 42 -9.79 -29.82 23.75
C LEU A 42 -9.72 -29.53 25.27
N PHE A 43 -10.78 -28.96 25.83
CA PHE A 43 -10.88 -28.49 27.22
C PHE A 43 -11.93 -29.26 28.06
N VAL A 44 -12.38 -30.44 27.62
CA VAL A 44 -13.48 -31.20 28.25
C VAL A 44 -13.24 -31.59 29.72
N ASP A 45 -12.00 -31.83 30.11
CA ASP A 45 -11.63 -32.17 31.48
C ASP A 45 -10.93 -31.01 32.22
N SER A 46 -11.02 -29.79 31.68
CA SER A 46 -10.44 -28.60 32.32
C SER A 46 -11.45 -27.93 33.24
N GLY A 47 -11.07 -27.66 34.49
CA GLY A 47 -11.89 -26.91 35.45
C GLY A 47 -11.94 -25.40 35.19
N LEU A 48 -11.69 -24.97 33.96
CA LEU A 48 -11.62 -23.57 33.56
C LEU A 48 -13.01 -23.05 33.18
N SER A 49 -13.27 -21.76 33.42
CA SER A 49 -14.51 -21.13 32.97
C SER A 49 -14.55 -21.01 31.44
N ASP A 50 -15.75 -21.02 30.85
CA ASP A 50 -15.95 -20.90 29.40
C ASP A 50 -15.29 -19.64 28.82
N LEU A 51 -15.28 -18.53 29.59
CA LEU A 51 -14.58 -17.30 29.23
C LEU A 51 -13.06 -17.51 29.11
N ALA A 52 -12.45 -18.21 30.07
CA ALA A 52 -11.02 -18.48 30.08
C ALA A 52 -10.63 -19.39 28.90
N VAL A 53 -11.42 -20.43 28.64
CA VAL A 53 -11.24 -21.31 27.47
C VAL A 53 -11.36 -20.52 26.16
N GLY A 54 -12.36 -19.64 26.05
CA GLY A 54 -12.55 -18.77 24.90
C GLY A 54 -11.35 -17.84 24.66
N LEU A 55 -10.82 -17.21 25.71
CA LEU A 55 -9.64 -16.34 25.63
C LEU A 55 -8.38 -17.10 25.21
N ILE A 56 -8.17 -18.32 25.73
CA ILE A 56 -7.03 -19.17 25.35
C ILE A 56 -7.12 -19.58 23.87
N LEU A 57 -8.30 -19.97 23.40
CA LEU A 57 -8.53 -20.33 22.00
C LEU A 57 -8.35 -19.12 21.06
N LEU A 58 -8.81 -17.95 21.47
CA LEU A 58 -8.62 -16.71 20.71
C LEU A 58 -7.14 -16.32 20.63
N ALA A 59 -6.43 -16.33 21.76
CA ALA A 59 -5.01 -15.99 21.81
C ALA A 59 -4.16 -16.99 21.00
N SER A 60 -4.42 -18.29 21.13
CA SER A 60 -3.68 -19.32 20.38
C SER A 60 -3.95 -19.26 18.88
N SER A 61 -5.22 -19.08 18.45
CA SER A 61 -5.54 -18.92 17.02
C SER A 61 -4.93 -17.64 16.43
N LEU A 62 -4.97 -16.52 17.15
CA LEU A 62 -4.31 -15.28 16.73
C LEU A 62 -2.80 -15.45 16.62
N MET A 63 -2.16 -16.15 17.58
CA MET A 63 -0.72 -16.39 17.56
C MET A 63 -0.30 -17.32 16.41
N VAL A 64 -1.06 -18.39 16.15
CA VAL A 64 -0.83 -19.28 15.01
C VAL A 64 -1.02 -18.52 13.70
N LEU A 65 -2.09 -17.73 13.56
CA LEU A 65 -2.36 -16.92 12.37
C LEU A 65 -1.24 -15.90 12.14
N CYS A 66 -0.83 -15.19 13.19
CA CYS A 66 0.26 -14.22 13.13
C CYS A 66 1.59 -14.88 12.73
N THR A 67 1.94 -16.00 13.35
CA THR A 67 3.16 -16.75 13.04
C THR A 67 3.15 -17.26 11.60
N CYS A 68 2.03 -17.82 11.15
CA CYS A 68 1.84 -18.29 9.78
C CYS A 68 2.04 -17.14 8.78
N LEU A 69 1.42 -15.98 9.02
CA LEU A 69 1.54 -14.81 8.16
C LEU A 69 2.97 -14.28 8.11
N LEU A 70 3.67 -14.22 9.26
CA LEU A 70 5.08 -13.81 9.32
C LEU A 70 6.00 -14.79 8.59
N LEU A 71 5.78 -16.10 8.74
CA LEU A 71 6.55 -17.13 8.04
C LEU A 71 6.33 -17.05 6.54
N ILE A 72 5.08 -16.89 6.08
CA ILE A 72 4.76 -16.69 4.66
C ILE A 72 5.50 -15.48 4.11
N VAL A 73 5.46 -14.33 4.79
CA VAL A 73 6.18 -13.12 4.36
C VAL A 73 7.69 -13.35 4.34
N LYS A 74 8.25 -14.04 5.34
CA LYS A 74 9.70 -14.29 5.43
C LYS A 74 10.19 -15.27 4.37
N VAL A 75 9.47 -16.38 4.16
CA VAL A 75 9.75 -17.35 3.09
C VAL A 75 9.68 -16.63 1.76
N LEU A 76 8.64 -15.83 1.54
CA LEU A 76 8.44 -15.20 0.25
C LEU A 76 9.45 -14.09 -0.05
N ASN A 77 9.87 -13.33 0.97
CA ASN A 77 11.00 -12.40 0.86
C ASN A 77 12.34 -13.11 0.62
N SER A 78 12.53 -14.31 1.19
CA SER A 78 13.73 -15.12 0.97
C SER A 78 13.78 -15.68 -0.45
N LEU A 79 12.64 -16.13 -1.00
CA LEU A 79 12.53 -16.65 -2.37
C LEU A 79 12.82 -15.56 -3.41
N LEU A 80 12.33 -14.34 -3.18
CA LEU A 80 12.51 -13.24 -4.11
C LEU A 80 13.94 -12.68 -4.15
N LYS A 81 14.67 -12.71 -3.02
CA LYS A 81 16.09 -12.28 -2.96
C LYS A 81 17.07 -13.23 -3.68
N GLY A 82 16.62 -14.45 -4.02
CA GLY A 82 17.45 -15.47 -4.66
C GLY A 82 17.37 -15.47 -6.19
N GLN A 83 16.80 -16.52 -6.76
CA GLN A 83 16.77 -16.76 -8.21
C GLN A 83 15.81 -15.84 -8.96
N VAL A 84 14.77 -15.36 -8.28
CA VAL A 84 13.69 -14.64 -8.91
C VAL A 84 14.08 -13.20 -9.25
N ALA A 85 14.84 -12.52 -8.38
CA ALA A 85 15.44 -11.22 -8.70
C ALA A 85 16.34 -11.31 -9.95
N LYS A 86 17.13 -12.39 -10.08
CA LYS A 86 17.97 -12.62 -11.28
C LYS A 86 17.17 -12.87 -12.55
N VAL A 87 16.04 -13.57 -12.46
CA VAL A 87 15.13 -13.78 -13.61
C VAL A 87 14.44 -12.48 -14.00
N ILE A 88 13.99 -11.69 -13.01
CA ILE A 88 13.44 -10.36 -13.22
C ILE A 88 14.50 -9.49 -13.92
N GLU A 89 15.73 -9.44 -13.40
CA GLU A 89 16.83 -8.67 -13.98
C GLU A 89 17.17 -9.13 -15.40
N GLY A 90 17.28 -10.44 -15.63
CA GLY A 90 17.59 -11.00 -16.95
C GLY A 90 16.57 -10.62 -18.02
N VAL A 91 15.28 -10.64 -17.69
CA VAL A 91 14.24 -10.29 -18.67
C VAL A 91 14.01 -8.77 -18.75
N ILE A 92 14.20 -8.02 -17.67
CA ILE A 92 14.15 -6.55 -17.71
C ILE A 92 15.26 -5.98 -18.58
N ASN A 93 16.45 -6.57 -18.51
CA ASN A 93 17.62 -6.13 -19.28
C ASN A 93 17.64 -6.72 -20.71
N THR A 94 16.64 -7.54 -21.06
CA THR A 94 16.44 -7.98 -22.44
C THR A 94 15.79 -6.85 -23.22
N ASP A 95 16.62 -5.92 -23.68
CA ASP A 95 16.20 -4.89 -24.62
C ASP A 95 16.04 -5.48 -26.01
N PHE A 96 14.79 -5.60 -26.46
CA PHE A 96 14.51 -5.99 -27.84
C PHE A 96 14.97 -4.86 -28.78
N PRO A 97 15.70 -5.18 -29.86
CA PRO A 97 16.10 -4.18 -30.85
C PRO A 97 14.88 -3.52 -31.51
N TYR A 98 15.06 -2.28 -31.99
CA TYR A 98 14.05 -1.56 -32.76
C TYR A 98 13.61 -2.40 -33.98
N PRO A 99 12.31 -2.55 -34.28
CA PRO A 99 11.15 -1.76 -33.82
C PRO A 99 10.34 -2.33 -32.64
N LEU A 100 10.78 -3.41 -32.01
CA LEU A 100 9.98 -4.16 -31.01
C LEU A 100 10.15 -3.67 -29.56
N GLY A 101 10.75 -2.50 -29.34
CA GLY A 101 10.98 -1.96 -27.98
C GLY A 101 9.70 -1.77 -27.15
N TRP A 102 8.55 -1.55 -27.80
CA TRP A 102 7.25 -1.46 -27.13
C TRP A 102 6.83 -2.77 -26.48
N LEU A 103 7.20 -3.91 -27.09
CA LEU A 103 6.84 -5.26 -26.63
C LEU A 103 7.53 -5.60 -25.31
N SER A 104 8.74 -5.06 -25.08
CA SER A 104 9.50 -5.28 -23.85
C SER A 104 8.69 -4.88 -22.60
N GLY A 105 7.92 -3.79 -22.66
CA GLY A 105 7.06 -3.39 -21.56
C GLY A 105 5.85 -4.31 -21.33
N TYR A 106 5.26 -4.86 -22.41
CA TYR A 106 4.17 -5.85 -22.28
C TYR A 106 4.68 -7.21 -21.80
N LEU A 107 5.89 -7.60 -22.19
CA LEU A 107 6.55 -8.79 -21.67
C LEU A 107 6.84 -8.64 -20.17
N ALA A 108 7.35 -7.48 -19.75
CA ALA A 108 7.53 -7.16 -18.34
C ALA A 108 6.21 -7.20 -17.56
N MET A 109 5.11 -6.75 -18.16
CA MET A 109 3.77 -6.88 -17.57
C MET A 109 3.33 -8.34 -17.45
N LEU A 110 3.49 -9.15 -18.49
CA LEU A 110 3.16 -10.57 -18.46
C LEU A 110 3.97 -11.32 -17.39
N MET A 111 5.26 -10.97 -17.24
CA MET A 111 6.10 -11.50 -16.18
C MET A 111 5.60 -11.11 -14.79
N GLY A 112 5.27 -9.83 -14.57
CA GLY A 112 4.69 -9.39 -13.29
C GLY A 112 3.42 -10.17 -12.93
N ALA A 113 2.57 -10.44 -13.93
CA ALA A 113 1.36 -11.24 -13.77
C ALA A 113 1.67 -12.71 -13.44
N GLY A 114 2.54 -13.36 -14.22
CA GLY A 114 2.93 -14.76 -14.00
C GLY A 114 3.64 -14.97 -12.66
N MET A 115 4.53 -14.06 -12.30
CA MET A 115 5.22 -14.04 -11.01
C MET A 115 4.24 -13.96 -9.85
N THR A 116 3.29 -13.02 -9.93
CA THR A 116 2.28 -12.86 -8.88
C THR A 116 1.30 -14.01 -8.85
N PHE A 117 1.02 -14.66 -9.98
CA PHE A 117 0.23 -15.88 -10.01
C PHE A 117 0.92 -17.04 -9.29
N ILE A 118 2.23 -17.24 -9.52
CA ILE A 118 3.03 -18.30 -8.87
C ILE A 118 3.18 -18.02 -7.37
N ILE A 119 3.49 -16.77 -7.03
CA ILE A 119 3.76 -16.33 -5.65
C ILE A 119 2.45 -16.12 -4.86
N GLN A 120 1.35 -15.86 -5.56
CA GLN A 120 0.03 -15.55 -5.01
C GLN A 120 0.00 -14.35 -4.06
N SER A 121 1.00 -13.48 -4.13
CA SER A 121 1.15 -12.33 -3.24
C SER A 121 1.87 -11.18 -3.93
N SER A 122 1.09 -10.15 -4.27
CA SER A 122 1.60 -8.92 -4.88
C SER A 122 2.39 -8.06 -3.91
N SER A 123 2.09 -8.12 -2.60
CA SER A 123 2.80 -7.34 -1.59
C SER A 123 4.27 -7.74 -1.49
N VAL A 124 4.57 -9.03 -1.60
CA VAL A 124 5.97 -9.47 -1.55
C VAL A 124 6.68 -9.23 -2.87
N PHE A 125 6.00 -9.36 -4.01
CA PHE A 125 6.53 -8.92 -5.30
C PHE A 125 6.95 -7.44 -5.26
N THR A 126 6.07 -6.53 -4.81
CA THR A 126 6.39 -5.10 -4.69
C THR A 126 7.49 -4.83 -3.65
N SER A 127 7.50 -5.56 -2.53
CA SER A 127 8.51 -5.42 -1.48
C SER A 127 9.91 -5.84 -1.93
N ALA A 128 10.03 -6.84 -2.79
CA ALA A 128 11.32 -7.21 -3.37
C ALA A 128 11.76 -6.25 -4.48
N MET A 129 10.80 -5.68 -5.22
CA MET A 129 11.09 -4.70 -6.27
C MET A 129 11.62 -3.37 -5.69
N THR A 130 11.10 -2.94 -4.54
CA THR A 130 11.42 -1.61 -3.97
C THR A 130 12.91 -1.42 -3.67
N PRO A 131 13.63 -2.36 -3.01
CA PRO A 131 15.08 -2.26 -2.85
C PRO A 131 15.82 -2.22 -4.17
N LEU A 132 15.43 -3.02 -5.17
CA LEU A 132 16.06 -3.07 -6.50
C LEU A 132 15.92 -1.75 -7.26
N ILE A 133 14.78 -1.08 -7.11
CA ILE A 133 14.59 0.30 -7.62
C ILE A 133 15.45 1.27 -6.83
N GLY A 134 15.52 1.13 -5.50
CA GLY A 134 16.30 2.00 -4.62
C GLY A 134 17.80 1.97 -4.87
N ILE A 135 18.35 0.81 -5.28
CA ILE A 135 19.77 0.66 -5.66
C ILE A 135 20.01 0.91 -7.16
N GLY A 136 18.98 1.25 -7.94
CA GLY A 136 19.10 1.59 -9.36
C GLY A 136 19.20 0.42 -10.33
N VAL A 137 19.10 -0.84 -9.86
CA VAL A 137 19.12 -2.04 -10.72
C VAL A 137 17.91 -2.08 -11.65
N ILE A 138 16.75 -1.59 -11.17
CA ILE A 138 15.52 -1.52 -11.96
C ILE A 138 15.07 -0.06 -12.04
N SER A 139 14.98 0.48 -13.26
CA SER A 139 14.45 1.83 -13.47
C SER A 139 12.94 1.90 -13.19
N LEU A 140 12.46 3.06 -12.74
CA LEU A 140 11.04 3.29 -12.47
C LEU A 140 10.15 3.01 -13.69
N ASN A 141 10.65 3.28 -14.90
CA ASN A 141 9.95 3.02 -16.16
C ASN A 141 9.75 1.52 -16.43
N ARG A 142 10.64 0.66 -15.91
CA ARG A 142 10.54 -0.81 -16.01
C ARG A 142 9.71 -1.39 -14.86
N ALA A 143 9.82 -0.81 -13.67
CA ALA A 143 9.03 -1.21 -12.51
C ALA A 143 7.53 -0.97 -12.70
N TYR A 144 7.15 0.06 -13.45
CA TYR A 144 5.74 0.39 -13.71
C TYR A 144 4.96 -0.75 -14.41
N PRO A 145 5.33 -1.24 -15.62
CA PRO A 145 4.64 -2.35 -16.25
C PRO A 145 4.68 -3.64 -15.42
N LEU A 146 5.77 -3.91 -14.69
CA LEU A 146 5.85 -5.05 -13.76
C LEU A 146 4.78 -4.98 -12.66
N THR A 147 4.58 -3.80 -12.10
CA THR A 147 3.56 -3.56 -11.06
C THR A 147 2.15 -3.70 -11.63
N LEU A 148 1.90 -3.16 -12.82
CA LEU A 148 0.61 -3.35 -13.52
C LEU A 148 0.34 -4.84 -13.78
N GLY A 149 1.36 -5.58 -14.19
CA GLY A 149 1.31 -7.03 -14.34
C GLY A 149 0.94 -7.72 -13.03
N SER A 150 1.61 -7.36 -11.94
CA SER A 150 1.34 -7.93 -10.61
C SER A 150 -0.11 -7.71 -10.16
N ASN A 151 -0.69 -6.55 -10.47
CA ASN A 151 -2.10 -6.27 -10.20
C ASN A 151 -3.02 -7.22 -11.00
N ILE A 152 -2.71 -7.51 -12.27
CA ILE A 152 -3.43 -8.55 -13.03
C ILE A 152 -3.27 -9.91 -12.34
N GLY A 153 -2.06 -10.32 -11.96
CA GLY A 153 -1.84 -11.61 -11.30
C GLY A 153 -2.65 -11.78 -10.01
N THR A 154 -2.84 -10.70 -9.24
CA THR A 154 -3.67 -10.70 -8.02
C THR A 154 -5.14 -11.02 -8.32
N THR A 155 -5.66 -10.59 -9.47
CA THR A 155 -7.06 -10.87 -9.86
C THR A 155 -7.29 -12.35 -10.12
N THR A 156 -6.29 -13.09 -10.60
CA THR A 156 -6.38 -14.55 -10.76
C THR A 156 -6.58 -15.25 -9.42
N THR A 157 -5.96 -14.76 -8.34
CA THR A 157 -6.19 -15.27 -6.99
C THR A 157 -7.65 -15.08 -6.56
N ALA A 158 -8.23 -13.90 -6.84
CA ALA A 158 -9.63 -13.64 -6.54
C ALA A 158 -10.58 -14.57 -7.33
N ILE A 159 -10.26 -14.85 -8.59
CA ILE A 159 -11.03 -15.78 -9.43
C ILE A 159 -10.94 -17.21 -8.88
N LEU A 160 -9.74 -17.69 -8.52
CA LEU A 160 -9.57 -19.01 -7.92
C LEU A 160 -10.31 -19.13 -6.58
N ALA A 161 -10.25 -18.10 -5.73
CA ALA A 161 -10.97 -18.07 -4.46
C ALA A 161 -12.50 -18.05 -4.67
N ALA A 162 -12.98 -17.35 -5.69
CA ALA A 162 -14.39 -17.36 -6.06
C ALA A 162 -14.84 -18.75 -6.52
N LEU A 163 -14.05 -19.43 -7.36
CA LEU A 163 -14.35 -20.79 -7.83
C LEU A 163 -14.31 -21.85 -6.71
N ALA A 164 -13.52 -21.61 -5.66
CA ALA A 164 -13.49 -22.45 -4.47
C ALA A 164 -14.64 -22.18 -3.48
N SER A 165 -15.48 -21.17 -3.72
CA SER A 165 -16.56 -20.81 -2.81
C SER A 165 -17.77 -21.76 -2.93
N PRO A 166 -18.54 -21.99 -1.85
CA PRO A 166 -19.75 -22.81 -1.87
C PRO A 166 -20.76 -22.35 -2.93
N ARG A 167 -21.53 -23.28 -3.51
CA ARG A 167 -22.48 -23.04 -4.62
C ARG A 167 -23.43 -21.86 -4.39
N GLU A 168 -23.86 -21.65 -3.15
CA GLU A 168 -24.76 -20.54 -2.76
C GLU A 168 -24.10 -19.16 -2.89
N LYS A 169 -22.79 -19.05 -2.64
CA LYS A 169 -22.03 -17.80 -2.67
C LYS A 169 -21.23 -17.62 -3.96
N LEU A 170 -21.13 -18.67 -4.78
CA LEU A 170 -20.38 -18.69 -6.03
C LEU A 170 -20.74 -17.54 -6.97
N PRO A 171 -22.02 -17.19 -7.22
CA PRO A 171 -22.35 -16.08 -8.13
C PRO A 171 -21.83 -14.73 -7.62
N ALA A 172 -22.01 -14.45 -6.32
CA ALA A 172 -21.56 -13.21 -5.71
C ALA A 172 -20.03 -13.12 -5.65
N ALA A 173 -19.35 -14.21 -5.29
CA ALA A 173 -17.89 -14.26 -5.26
C ALA A 173 -17.28 -14.07 -6.66
N CYS A 174 -17.87 -14.72 -7.68
CA CYS A 174 -17.43 -14.59 -9.07
C CYS A 174 -17.66 -13.16 -9.59
N GLN A 175 -18.80 -12.54 -9.26
CA GLN A 175 -19.06 -11.15 -9.61
C GLN A 175 -17.99 -10.21 -9.06
N ILE A 176 -17.66 -10.33 -7.77
CA ILE A 176 -16.61 -9.49 -7.15
C ILE A 176 -15.25 -9.75 -7.80
N ALA A 177 -14.90 -11.01 -8.06
CA ALA A 177 -13.64 -11.38 -8.71
C ALA A 177 -13.53 -10.80 -10.14
N LEU A 178 -14.60 -10.89 -10.93
CA LEU A 178 -14.66 -10.33 -12.28
C LEU A 178 -14.64 -8.81 -12.27
N CYS A 179 -15.35 -8.16 -11.35
CA CYS A 179 -15.26 -6.70 -11.15
C CYS A 179 -13.80 -6.30 -10.89
N HIS A 180 -13.09 -7.02 -10.04
CA HIS A 180 -11.68 -6.76 -9.75
C HIS A 180 -10.79 -6.99 -10.98
N PHE A 181 -11.01 -8.06 -11.75
CA PHE A 181 -10.31 -8.33 -13.00
C PHE A 181 -10.50 -7.20 -14.02
N TYR A 182 -11.74 -6.87 -14.34
CA TYR A 182 -12.06 -5.83 -15.33
C TYR A 182 -11.57 -4.45 -14.91
N PHE A 183 -11.71 -4.09 -13.63
CA PHE A 183 -11.22 -2.82 -13.12
C PHE A 183 -9.70 -2.66 -13.37
N ASN A 184 -8.91 -3.70 -13.12
CA ASN A 184 -7.48 -3.68 -13.37
C ASN A 184 -7.15 -3.62 -14.86
N ILE A 185 -7.85 -4.40 -15.70
CA ILE A 185 -7.64 -4.39 -17.16
C ILE A 185 -8.00 -3.03 -17.78
N PHE A 186 -9.16 -2.45 -17.42
CA PHE A 186 -9.55 -1.13 -17.91
C PHE A 186 -8.60 -0.03 -17.42
N GLY A 187 -8.15 -0.11 -16.16
CA GLY A 187 -7.14 0.81 -15.63
C GLY A 187 -5.83 0.76 -16.44
N ILE A 188 -5.37 -0.44 -16.78
CA ILE A 188 -4.17 -0.61 -17.62
C ILE A 188 -4.41 -0.05 -19.02
N LEU A 189 -5.54 -0.37 -19.66
CA LEU A 189 -5.88 0.11 -20.99
C LEU A 189 -5.99 1.65 -21.04
N LEU A 190 -6.41 2.28 -19.95
CA LEU A 190 -6.51 3.73 -19.85
C LEU A 190 -5.13 4.41 -19.67
N TRP A 191 -4.28 3.86 -18.80
CA TRP A 191 -3.04 4.54 -18.37
C TRP A 191 -1.74 4.08 -19.05
N TYR A 192 -1.70 2.90 -19.66
CA TYR A 192 -0.45 2.28 -20.15
C TYR A 192 -0.17 2.37 -21.67
N PRO A 193 -1.14 2.17 -22.58
CA PRO A 193 -0.88 2.02 -24.02
C PRO A 193 -0.18 3.23 -24.63
N PHE A 194 -0.58 4.44 -24.21
CA PHE A 194 -0.08 5.66 -24.79
C PHE A 194 1.01 6.30 -23.90
N PRO A 195 2.16 6.72 -24.46
CA PRO A 195 3.24 7.33 -23.67
C PRO A 195 2.81 8.57 -22.89
N PHE A 196 1.85 9.35 -23.42
CA PHE A 196 1.35 10.55 -22.76
C PHE A 196 0.41 10.27 -21.58
N THR A 197 -0.27 9.11 -21.57
CA THR A 197 -1.16 8.73 -20.46
C THR A 197 -0.40 8.13 -19.28
N ARG A 198 0.92 7.89 -19.38
CA ARG A 198 1.74 7.37 -18.26
C ARG A 198 2.02 8.41 -17.17
N LEU A 199 1.00 9.18 -16.80
CA LEU A 199 0.98 10.16 -15.71
C LEU A 199 1.38 9.58 -14.35
N PRO A 200 1.00 8.34 -13.96
CA PRO A 200 1.39 7.78 -12.66
C PRO A 200 2.90 7.73 -12.43
N ILE A 201 3.70 7.50 -13.48
CA ILE A 201 5.17 7.50 -13.37
C ILE A 201 5.67 8.90 -12.98
N ARG A 202 5.17 9.94 -13.65
CA ARG A 202 5.54 11.34 -13.37
C ARG A 202 5.12 11.76 -11.97
N MET A 203 3.92 11.36 -11.55
CA MET A 203 3.41 11.62 -10.21
C MET A 203 4.25 10.94 -9.14
N ALA A 204 4.64 9.67 -9.35
CA ALA A 204 5.51 8.93 -8.45
C ALA A 204 6.89 9.58 -8.31
N SER A 205 7.51 9.99 -9.42
CA SER A 205 8.79 10.71 -9.39
C SER A 205 8.69 12.04 -8.65
N ALA A 206 7.66 12.84 -8.95
CA ALA A 206 7.45 14.14 -8.30
C ALA A 206 7.20 13.98 -6.79
N LEU A 207 6.39 13.00 -6.39
CA LEU A 207 6.12 12.69 -4.98
C LEU A 207 7.38 12.22 -4.26
N GLY A 208 8.18 11.36 -4.90
CA GLY A 208 9.45 10.86 -4.37
C GLY A 208 10.48 11.98 -4.14
N GLU A 209 10.65 12.89 -5.10
CA GLU A 209 11.57 14.03 -4.98
C GLU A 209 11.16 14.97 -3.84
N ARG A 210 9.85 15.23 -3.68
CA ARG A 210 9.34 16.05 -2.56
C ARG A 210 9.55 15.37 -1.22
N THR A 211 9.36 14.06 -1.17
CA THR A 211 9.56 13.26 0.04
C THR A 211 11.04 13.19 0.43
N ALA A 212 11.94 13.08 -0.54
CA ALA A 212 13.38 13.13 -0.32
C ALA A 212 13.82 14.49 0.25
N LYS A 213 13.20 15.58 -0.23
CA LYS A 213 13.48 16.93 0.27
C LYS A 213 12.90 17.23 1.65
N TYR A 214 11.69 16.75 1.94
CA TYR A 214 10.97 17.02 3.18
C TYR A 214 10.55 15.70 3.84
N ARG A 215 11.36 15.15 4.76
CA ARG A 215 11.09 13.83 5.36
C ARG A 215 9.74 13.74 6.08
N TRP A 216 9.29 14.83 6.71
CA TRP A 216 7.99 14.92 7.38
C TRP A 216 6.81 14.79 6.41
N PHE A 217 7.03 15.10 5.12
CA PHE A 217 6.00 15.00 4.09
C PHE A 217 5.56 13.56 3.86
N ALA A 218 6.44 12.56 4.04
CA ALA A 218 6.06 11.14 3.96
C ALA A 218 4.98 10.79 5.00
N VAL A 219 5.19 11.22 6.25
CA VAL A 219 4.27 10.95 7.37
C VAL A 219 2.95 11.69 7.14
N LEU A 220 3.01 12.96 6.74
CA LEU A 220 1.80 13.72 6.39
C LEU A 220 1.03 13.03 5.27
N TYR A 221 1.73 12.62 4.20
CA TYR A 221 1.11 11.94 3.06
C TYR A 221 0.40 10.65 3.49
N LEU A 222 1.04 9.81 4.30
CA LEU A 222 0.43 8.60 4.83
C LEU A 222 -0.82 8.92 5.67
N LEU A 223 -0.72 9.87 6.60
CA LEU A 223 -1.84 10.23 7.47
C LEU A 223 -3.01 10.84 6.68
N VAL A 224 -2.73 11.68 5.68
CA VAL A 224 -3.77 12.32 4.87
C VAL A 224 -4.38 11.32 3.89
N CYS A 225 -3.57 10.65 3.07
CA CYS A 225 -4.08 9.82 1.97
C CYS A 225 -4.60 8.46 2.41
N PHE A 226 -4.04 7.84 3.46
CA PHE A 226 -4.46 6.50 3.89
C PHE A 226 -5.39 6.50 5.10
N LEU A 227 -5.47 7.58 5.88
CA LEU A 227 -6.34 7.68 7.05
C LEU A 227 -7.40 8.77 6.89
N LEU A 228 -7.01 10.05 6.88
CA LEU A 228 -7.98 11.15 6.94
C LEU A 228 -8.91 11.20 5.72
N LEU A 229 -8.38 11.07 4.50
CA LEU A 229 -9.18 11.17 3.28
C LEU A 229 -10.19 10.00 3.18
N PRO A 230 -9.80 8.72 3.34
CA PRO A 230 -10.76 7.62 3.38
C PRO A 230 -11.81 7.78 4.49
N CYS A 231 -11.40 8.18 5.69
CA CYS A 231 -12.34 8.44 6.79
C CYS A 231 -13.31 9.57 6.48
N LEU A 232 -12.84 10.64 5.83
CA LEU A 232 -13.68 11.77 5.42
C LEU A 232 -14.67 11.36 4.32
N VAL A 233 -14.21 10.65 3.29
CA VAL A 233 -15.09 10.13 2.23
C VAL A 233 -16.12 9.17 2.80
N PHE A 234 -15.73 8.27 3.71
CA PHE A 234 -16.64 7.37 4.39
C PHE A 234 -17.66 8.14 5.25
N GLY A 235 -17.20 9.11 6.05
CA GLY A 235 -18.07 9.94 6.88
C GLY A 235 -19.10 10.75 6.07
N ILE A 236 -18.67 11.31 4.93
CA ILE A 236 -19.57 12.03 4.01
C ILE A 236 -20.54 11.05 3.34
N SER A 237 -20.10 9.83 3.00
CA SER A 237 -20.96 8.79 2.43
C SER A 237 -22.12 8.41 3.36
N LEU A 238 -21.88 8.38 4.68
CA LEU A 238 -22.93 8.14 5.68
C LEU A 238 -23.98 9.26 5.76
N ALA A 239 -23.61 10.50 5.44
CA ALA A 239 -24.53 11.64 5.38
C ALA A 239 -25.40 11.66 4.11
N GLY A 240 -25.21 10.70 3.20
CA GLY A 240 -25.99 10.52 1.98
C GLY A 240 -25.35 11.12 0.73
N TRP A 241 -25.87 10.73 -0.43
CA TRP A 241 -25.30 11.09 -1.73
C TRP A 241 -25.32 12.62 -1.99
N GLN A 242 -26.27 13.35 -1.41
CA GLN A 242 -26.37 14.81 -1.53
C GLN A 242 -25.18 15.51 -0.86
N ALA A 243 -24.76 15.06 0.32
CA ALA A 243 -23.58 15.59 1.00
C ALA A 243 -22.31 15.25 0.21
N MET A 244 -22.24 14.04 -0.35
CA MET A 244 -21.12 13.62 -1.19
C MET A 244 -20.99 14.49 -2.45
N VAL A 245 -22.09 14.81 -3.13
CA VAL A 245 -22.07 15.72 -4.28
C VAL A 245 -21.78 17.15 -3.84
N GLY A 246 -22.40 17.63 -2.76
CA GLY A 246 -22.23 19.00 -2.28
C GLY A 246 -20.79 19.32 -1.86
N VAL A 247 -20.11 18.39 -1.22
CA VAL A 247 -18.70 18.54 -0.84
C VAL A 247 -17.77 18.12 -1.98
N GLY A 248 -18.05 17.01 -2.68
CA GLY A 248 -17.18 16.46 -3.71
C GLY A 248 -17.12 17.29 -4.99
N ALA A 249 -18.27 17.81 -5.47
CA ALA A 249 -18.34 18.58 -6.70
C ALA A 249 -17.43 19.82 -6.73
N PRO A 250 -17.36 20.68 -5.69
CA PRO A 250 -16.45 21.84 -5.71
C PRO A 250 -14.97 21.42 -5.71
N PHE A 251 -14.58 20.35 -5.01
CA PHE A 251 -13.20 19.84 -5.05
C PHE A 251 -12.85 19.30 -6.45
N VAL A 252 -13.76 18.57 -7.09
CA VAL A 252 -13.57 18.08 -8.46
C VAL A 252 -13.53 19.23 -9.46
N ALA A 253 -14.41 20.22 -9.34
CA ALA A 253 -14.42 21.40 -10.19
C ALA A 253 -13.11 22.21 -10.05
N LEU A 254 -12.61 22.37 -8.82
CA LEU A 254 -11.34 23.05 -8.57
C LEU A 254 -10.15 22.30 -9.17
N THR A 255 -10.09 20.98 -9.02
CA THR A 255 -9.00 20.16 -9.60
C THR A 255 -9.03 20.18 -11.12
N ILE A 256 -10.21 20.09 -11.75
CA ILE A 256 -10.37 20.25 -13.20
C ILE A 256 -9.93 21.65 -13.64
N PHE A 257 -10.35 22.69 -12.92
CA PHE A 257 -9.95 24.07 -13.22
C PHE A 257 -8.42 24.24 -13.19
N VAL A 258 -7.76 23.76 -12.13
CA VAL A 258 -6.29 23.82 -12.02
C VAL A 258 -5.61 23.01 -13.14
N LEU A 259 -6.14 21.84 -13.47
CA LEU A 259 -5.61 21.00 -14.56
C LEU A 259 -5.72 21.72 -15.91
N LEU A 260 -6.89 22.30 -16.21
CA LEU A 260 -7.15 23.05 -17.45
C LEU A 260 -6.26 24.28 -17.54
N VAL A 261 -6.12 25.05 -16.45
CA VAL A 261 -5.22 26.21 -16.40
C VAL A 261 -3.77 25.79 -16.67
N ASN A 262 -3.28 24.72 -16.03
CA ASN A 262 -1.91 24.23 -16.26
C ASN A 262 -1.72 23.69 -17.69
N LEU A 263 -2.73 23.01 -18.25
CA LEU A 263 -2.74 22.56 -19.65
C LEU A 263 -2.65 23.76 -20.61
N MET A 264 -3.47 24.79 -20.38
CA MET A 264 -3.46 26.01 -21.20
C MET A 264 -2.16 26.79 -21.05
N GLN A 265 -1.57 26.88 -19.85
CA GLN A 265 -0.23 27.46 -19.65
C GLN A 265 0.82 26.72 -20.48
N SER A 266 0.73 25.39 -20.58
CA SER A 266 1.68 24.56 -21.32
C SER A 266 1.50 24.60 -22.83
N HIS A 267 0.26 24.68 -23.33
CA HIS A 267 -0.04 24.58 -24.78
C HIS A 267 -0.32 25.93 -25.46
N SER A 268 -0.88 26.91 -24.75
CA SER A 268 -1.23 28.23 -25.32
C SER A 268 -1.27 29.33 -24.25
N PRO A 269 -0.11 29.85 -23.80
CA PRO A 269 -0.05 30.86 -22.73
C PRO A 269 -0.65 32.23 -23.12
N THR A 270 -0.89 32.46 -24.40
CA THR A 270 -1.42 33.73 -24.94
C THR A 270 -2.92 33.90 -24.68
N HIS A 271 -3.70 32.81 -24.63
CA HIS A 271 -5.15 32.84 -24.41
C HIS A 271 -5.55 33.04 -22.94
N LEU A 272 -4.60 32.94 -22.00
CA LEU A 272 -4.86 33.11 -20.58
C LEU A 272 -4.71 34.59 -20.15
N PRO A 273 -5.60 35.12 -19.28
CA PRO A 273 -5.41 36.43 -18.66
C PRO A 273 -4.12 36.47 -17.85
N LYS A 274 -3.49 37.65 -17.78
CA LYS A 274 -2.14 37.85 -17.19
C LYS A 274 -2.00 37.30 -15.76
N THR A 275 -3.08 37.32 -14.97
CA THR A 275 -3.12 36.83 -13.58
C THR A 275 -3.09 35.32 -13.44
N LEU A 276 -3.58 34.57 -14.43
CA LEU A 276 -3.58 33.10 -14.41
C LEU A 276 -2.34 32.53 -15.13
N ARG A 277 -1.53 33.35 -15.80
CA ARG A 277 -0.32 32.89 -16.51
C ARG A 277 0.77 32.41 -15.55
N SER A 278 0.81 32.96 -14.35
CA SER A 278 1.63 32.46 -13.26
C SER A 278 0.80 32.37 -11.99
N TRP A 279 1.09 31.37 -11.17
CA TRP A 279 0.44 31.19 -9.87
C TRP A 279 0.95 32.18 -8.80
N ASP A 280 1.53 33.31 -9.21
CA ASP A 280 2.23 34.23 -8.32
C ASP A 280 1.34 35.04 -7.40
N PHE A 281 0.04 35.10 -7.71
CA PHE A 281 -0.96 35.69 -6.84
C PHE A 281 -1.24 34.83 -5.59
N LEU A 282 -0.96 33.52 -5.63
CA LEU A 282 -1.26 32.62 -4.50
C LEU A 282 -0.29 32.86 -3.34
N PRO A 283 -0.73 32.76 -2.09
CA PRO A 283 0.16 32.97 -0.95
C PRO A 283 1.26 31.89 -0.86
N GLN A 284 2.39 32.23 -0.24
CA GLN A 284 3.63 31.43 -0.31
C GLN A 284 3.48 29.99 0.21
N TRP A 285 2.57 29.74 1.16
CA TRP A 285 2.27 28.40 1.69
C TRP A 285 1.61 27.46 0.65
N MET A 286 0.91 28.02 -0.34
CA MET A 286 0.32 27.25 -1.45
C MET A 286 1.31 27.04 -2.61
N ARG A 287 2.35 27.87 -2.71
CA ARG A 287 3.42 27.76 -3.72
C ARG A 287 4.64 26.97 -3.25
N SER A 288 4.88 26.93 -1.94
CA SER A 288 6.09 26.35 -1.36
C SER A 288 5.83 25.71 -0.01
N LEU A 289 6.44 24.53 0.19
CA LEU A 289 6.47 23.82 1.47
C LEU A 289 7.53 24.36 2.44
N LYS A 290 8.44 25.25 2.00
CA LYS A 290 9.53 25.84 2.81
C LYS A 290 9.08 26.49 4.13
N PRO A 291 8.02 27.32 4.20
CA PRO A 291 7.61 27.94 5.46
C PRO A 291 7.11 26.92 6.48
N LEU A 292 6.36 25.91 6.01
CA LEU A 292 5.87 24.83 6.87
C LEU A 292 7.02 23.93 7.36
N ASP A 293 7.99 23.66 6.49
CA ASP A 293 9.20 22.91 6.83
C ASP A 293 10.02 23.58 7.96
N LYS A 294 10.18 24.92 7.89
CA LYS A 294 10.84 25.68 8.98
C LYS A 294 10.08 25.58 10.30
N LEU A 295 8.75 25.64 10.25
CA LEU A 295 7.90 25.52 11.44
C LEU A 295 8.04 24.13 12.06
N ILE A 296 7.88 23.08 11.25
CA ILE A 296 7.96 21.69 11.69
C ILE A 296 9.34 21.39 12.27
N THR A 297 10.41 21.78 11.57
CA THR A 297 11.79 21.60 12.03
C THR A 297 12.06 22.33 13.35
N LYS A 298 11.52 23.54 13.52
CA LYS A 298 11.64 24.27 14.79
C LYS A 298 10.89 23.57 15.92
N THR A 299 9.69 23.05 15.66
CA THR A 299 8.91 22.31 16.67
C THR A 299 9.52 20.94 17.01
N THR A 300 10.04 20.21 16.04
CA THR A 300 10.71 18.92 16.28
C THR A 300 12.07 19.10 16.95
N ALA A 301 12.82 20.15 16.63
CA ALA A 301 14.06 20.51 17.34
C ALA A 301 13.80 21.06 18.75
N LEU A 302 12.61 21.62 19.03
CA LEU A 302 12.22 22.00 20.40
C LEU A 302 11.85 20.77 21.24
N CYS A 303 11.19 19.78 20.65
CA CYS A 303 10.84 18.52 21.32
C CYS A 303 12.04 17.57 21.46
N CYS A 304 13.01 17.64 20.55
CA CYS A 304 14.29 16.96 20.64
C CYS A 304 15.37 17.99 20.96
N SER A 305 15.44 18.42 22.23
CA SER A 305 16.57 19.23 22.70
C SER A 305 17.88 18.52 22.32
N PRO A 306 18.88 19.21 21.74
CA PRO A 306 20.10 18.55 21.32
C PRO A 306 20.86 18.13 22.58
N ALA A 307 21.08 16.83 22.73
CA ALA A 307 22.29 16.39 23.44
C ALA A 307 23.46 17.01 22.66
N ARG A 308 24.12 18.00 23.28
CA ARG A 308 25.36 18.58 22.77
C ARG A 308 26.35 17.45 22.54
N LEU A 309 26.57 17.05 21.30
CA LEU A 309 27.87 16.52 20.92
C LEU A 309 28.72 17.74 20.59
N ASN A 310 29.65 18.06 21.49
CA ASN A 310 30.73 18.99 21.19
C ASN A 310 31.47 18.43 19.98
N ASP A 311 31.46 19.17 18.90
CA ASP A 311 32.38 18.99 17.79
C ASP A 311 33.55 19.96 18.06
N PRO A 312 34.68 19.52 18.64
CA PRO A 312 35.90 20.30 18.52
C PRO A 312 36.45 19.97 17.13
N ASP A 313 36.39 20.94 16.21
CA ASP A 313 37.42 21.16 15.18
C ASP A 313 36.93 22.27 14.22
N VAL A 314 36.76 23.48 14.77
CA VAL A 314 36.94 24.70 13.97
C VAL A 314 38.44 24.99 13.98
N VAL A 315 39.17 24.41 13.04
CA VAL A 315 40.56 24.81 12.78
C VAL A 315 40.53 25.92 11.75
N VAL A 316 40.67 27.15 12.23
CA VAL A 316 41.09 28.30 11.41
C VAL A 316 42.54 28.07 11.02
N VAL A 317 42.86 27.94 9.74
CA VAL A 317 44.25 27.96 9.25
C VAL A 317 44.37 28.89 8.04
N THR A 318 45.06 30.00 8.27
CA THR A 318 45.67 30.92 7.29
C THR A 318 46.74 30.22 6.46
N PRO A 319 47.06 30.71 5.25
CA PRO A 319 47.99 30.03 4.35
C PRO A 319 49.42 30.26 4.84
N ASP A 320 50.22 29.20 4.99
CA ASP A 320 51.64 29.22 4.62
C ASP A 320 52.32 27.84 4.68
N THR A 321 52.94 27.51 3.54
CA THR A 321 54.21 26.81 3.31
C THR A 321 54.44 25.34 3.74
N THR A 322 54.58 24.51 2.69
CA THR A 322 55.54 23.40 2.46
C THR A 322 55.46 22.05 3.19
N ASN A 323 55.32 21.02 2.34
CA ASN A 323 55.94 19.68 2.36
C ASN A 323 55.93 18.87 3.66
N ILE A 324 55.23 17.72 3.63
CA ILE A 324 55.76 16.36 3.90
C ILE A 324 54.68 15.33 3.47
N LYS A 325 55.13 14.22 2.88
CA LYS A 325 54.37 13.02 2.47
C LYS A 325 54.95 11.81 3.25
N PRO A 326 54.35 10.62 3.23
CA PRO A 326 53.12 10.19 3.92
C PRO A 326 53.38 8.99 4.87
N GLU A 327 52.51 8.71 5.86
CA GLU A 327 52.38 7.33 6.35
C GLU A 327 51.06 7.01 7.08
N SER A 328 50.35 6.02 6.52
CA SER A 328 49.57 4.95 7.14
C SER A 328 48.75 5.23 8.42
N LYS A 329 47.44 5.42 8.24
CA LYS A 329 46.41 4.82 9.09
C LYS A 329 45.24 4.32 8.24
N LYS A 330 45.47 3.17 7.59
CA LYS A 330 44.40 2.27 7.18
C LYS A 330 43.71 1.75 8.45
N GLN A 331 42.40 1.48 8.34
CA GLN A 331 41.60 0.63 9.24
C GLN A 331 40.74 1.35 10.28
N THR A 332 39.92 2.35 9.89
CA THR A 332 38.64 2.64 10.60
C THR A 332 37.53 3.28 9.74
N GLU A 333 37.75 3.59 8.46
CA GLU A 333 36.70 4.08 7.55
C GLU A 333 36.31 3.01 6.52
N GLN A 334 35.47 2.05 6.89
CA GLN A 334 34.98 1.06 5.92
C GLN A 334 33.51 0.65 6.06
N TRP A 335 32.68 1.43 6.78
CA TRP A 335 31.25 1.13 6.94
C TRP A 335 30.28 2.27 6.55
N TYR A 336 30.75 3.35 5.94
CA TYR A 336 29.87 4.45 5.49
C TYR A 336 30.07 4.94 4.06
N ASP A 337 30.71 4.16 3.18
CA ASP A 337 30.76 4.49 1.75
C ASP A 337 29.85 3.57 0.94
N ASN A 338 28.69 4.12 0.56
CA ASN A 338 27.81 3.52 -0.42
C ASN A 338 28.20 4.09 -1.81
N PRO A 339 28.69 3.29 -2.75
CA PRO A 339 29.36 3.79 -3.97
C PRO A 339 28.40 4.27 -5.08
N ALA A 340 27.23 4.83 -4.73
CA ALA A 340 26.22 5.29 -5.69
C ALA A 340 26.20 6.82 -5.94
N LEU A 341 27.17 7.56 -5.40
CA LEU A 341 27.27 9.03 -5.54
C LEU A 341 28.68 9.43 -6.01
N SER A 342 29.02 9.08 -7.25
CA SER A 342 30.06 9.80 -8.00
C SER A 342 29.50 10.17 -9.37
N LEU A 343 29.07 11.42 -9.52
CA LEU A 343 28.89 12.02 -10.84
C LEU A 343 30.29 12.29 -11.41
N PRO A 344 30.61 11.84 -12.64
CA PRO A 344 31.61 12.50 -13.45
C PRO A 344 31.09 13.87 -13.90
N GLU A 345 31.95 14.86 -13.88
CA GLU A 345 31.75 16.17 -14.52
C GLU A 345 31.30 16.05 -15.98
N GLU A 346 30.56 17.07 -16.41
CA GLU A 346 29.95 17.27 -17.72
C GLU A 346 30.86 16.92 -18.92
N ILE A 347 30.35 16.07 -19.82
CA ILE A 347 30.56 16.22 -21.26
C ILE A 347 29.18 16.27 -21.92
N SER A 348 28.91 17.40 -22.55
CA SER A 348 27.65 17.81 -23.17
C SER A 348 27.13 16.84 -24.24
N SER A 349 25.87 16.44 -24.11
CA SER A 349 24.95 16.29 -25.24
C SER A 349 23.52 16.52 -24.75
N GLU A 350 23.02 17.75 -24.95
CA GLU A 350 21.66 18.17 -24.58
C GLU A 350 20.59 17.30 -25.27
N PRO A 351 19.62 16.71 -24.55
CA PRO A 351 18.31 16.46 -25.11
C PRO A 351 17.45 17.74 -24.96
N LYS A 352 16.81 18.16 -26.07
CA LYS A 352 15.96 19.36 -26.16
C LYS A 352 14.85 19.36 -25.10
N VAL A 353 15.12 20.02 -23.99
CA VAL A 353 14.10 20.51 -23.05
C VAL A 353 13.59 21.83 -23.60
N PHE A 354 12.27 21.95 -23.74
CA PHE A 354 11.59 23.21 -24.07
C PHE A 354 11.92 24.25 -22.99
N ARG A 355 12.97 25.05 -23.22
CA ARG A 355 13.24 26.27 -22.46
C ARG A 355 12.10 27.24 -22.71
N LEU A 356 11.39 27.59 -21.64
CA LEU A 356 10.57 28.81 -21.61
C LEU A 356 11.52 30.00 -21.71
N ARG A 357 11.72 30.50 -22.94
CA ARG A 357 12.27 31.84 -23.22
C ARG A 357 11.33 32.86 -22.60
N GLY A 358 11.83 33.68 -21.67
CA GLY A 358 11.06 34.83 -21.20
C GLY A 358 11.38 35.37 -19.81
N LEU A 359 12.64 35.38 -19.38
CA LEU A 359 13.12 36.30 -18.32
C LEU A 359 14.52 36.82 -18.68
N GLU A 360 14.63 37.41 -19.86
CA GLU A 360 15.60 38.49 -20.10
C GLU A 360 14.80 39.78 -20.13
N ARG A 361 15.00 40.63 -19.11
CA ARG A 361 14.75 42.06 -19.28
C ARG A 361 15.95 42.81 -18.71
N CYS A 362 16.76 43.31 -19.64
CA CYS A 362 17.70 44.39 -19.46
C CYS A 362 17.02 45.60 -18.79
N ASN A 363 17.72 46.21 -17.84
CA ASN A 363 17.92 47.66 -17.81
C ASN A 363 19.14 47.97 -16.92
N SER A 364 20.32 48.06 -17.55
CA SER A 364 21.08 49.31 -17.77
C SER A 364 20.68 50.49 -16.85
N THR A 365 21.54 51.28 -16.17
CA THR A 365 22.93 51.75 -16.39
C THR A 365 23.43 52.50 -15.09
N PRO A 366 24.48 53.38 -15.06
CA PRO A 366 25.71 53.12 -14.29
C PRO A 366 26.05 54.24 -13.26
N LEU A 367 26.96 53.95 -12.35
CA LEU A 367 28.05 54.82 -11.85
C LEU A 367 28.90 54.04 -10.86
#